data_AF-A0A4U8VWJ4-F1
#
_entry.id   AF-A0A4U8VWJ4-F1
#
_cell.length_a   1.000
_cell.length_b   1.000
_cell.length_c   1.000
_cell.angle_alpha   90.00
_cell.angle_beta   90.00
_cell.angle_gamma   90.00
#
_symmetry.space_group_name_H-M   'P 1'
#
loop_
_entity.id
_entity.type
_entity.pdbx_description
1 polymer ?
#
loop_
_entity_poly.entity_id
_entity_poly.type
_entity_poly.pdbx_seq_one_letter_code
_entity_poly.pdbx_strand_id
1 'polypeptide(L)' 'MYRDANSDPDADARNAAQVPLGTVGHAAEVAAAVAFLASDDASYITGQDLVVDGGLVGSVPSRQFE' A
#
# COMPACT_ATOMS: atom_id res chain seq x y z
N MET A 1 -4.32 12.01 -17.65
CA MET A 1 -4.14 10.72 -16.94
C MET A 1 -3.91 10.96 -15.44
N TYR A 2 -4.89 11.55 -14.73
CA TYR A 2 -5.11 11.50 -13.26
C TYR A 2 -6.24 12.46 -12.85
N ARG A 3 -7.30 12.52 -13.65
CA ARG A 3 -8.53 13.23 -13.29
C ARG A 3 -9.68 12.32 -13.69
N ASP A 4 -10.58 12.12 -12.74
CA ASP A 4 -11.88 11.44 -12.86
C ASP A 4 -11.94 9.95 -12.48
N ALA A 5 -10.99 9.45 -11.68
CA ALA A 5 -10.96 8.03 -11.31
C ALA A 5 -12.00 7.58 -10.27
N ASN A 6 -12.87 8.45 -9.74
CA ASN A 6 -13.97 7.98 -8.89
C ASN A 6 -15.18 8.93 -8.92
N SER A 7 -16.08 8.69 -9.87
CA SER A 7 -17.43 9.29 -9.89
C SER A 7 -18.48 8.41 -9.21
N ASP A 8 -18.08 7.22 -8.73
CA ASP A 8 -18.94 6.28 -8.04
C ASP A 8 -18.76 6.44 -6.51
N PRO A 9 -19.80 6.90 -5.79
CA PRO A 9 -19.73 7.13 -4.35
C PRO A 9 -19.44 5.85 -3.53
N ASP A 10 -19.67 4.66 -4.09
CA ASP A 10 -19.44 3.39 -3.39
C ASP A 10 -18.06 2.79 -3.67
N ALA A 11 -17.31 3.33 -4.63
CA ALA A 11 -16.06 2.72 -5.05
C ALA A 11 -15.00 2.72 -3.94
N ASP A 12 -14.97 3.74 -3.09
CA ASP A 12 -14.08 3.79 -1.94
C ASP A 12 -14.38 2.66 -0.95
N ALA A 13 -15.67 2.38 -0.68
CA ALA A 13 -16.08 1.29 0.19
C ALA A 13 -15.74 -0.09 -0.41
N ARG A 14 -15.93 -0.26 -1.73
CA ARG A 14 -15.56 -1.50 -2.42
C ARG A 14 -14.04 -1.72 -2.41
N ASN A 15 -13.26 -0.66 -2.63
CA ASN A 15 -11.80 -0.72 -2.59
C ASN A 15 -11.30 -1.02 -1.17
N ALA A 16 -11.85 -0.34 -0.16
CA ALA A 16 -11.53 -0.58 1.24
C ALA A 16 -11.80 -2.02 1.67
N ALA A 17 -12.89 -2.63 1.18
CA ALA A 17 -13.22 -4.03 1.47
C ALA A 17 -12.23 -5.05 0.90
N GLN A 18 -11.43 -4.68 -0.10
CA GLN A 18 -10.36 -5.53 -0.64
C GLN A 18 -9.06 -5.38 0.15
N VAL A 19 -8.85 -4.26 0.86
CA VAL A 19 -7.66 -4.01 1.67
C VAL A 19 -7.80 -4.70 3.02
N PRO A 20 -6.85 -5.53 3.47
CA PRO A 20 -6.93 -6.17 4.79
C PRO A 20 -7.02 -5.20 5.97
N LEU A 21 -6.37 -4.04 5.86
CA LEU A 21 -6.49 -2.95 6.83
C LEU A 21 -7.90 -2.31 6.85
N GLY A 22 -8.76 -2.64 5.89
CA GLY A 22 -10.14 -2.17 5.80
C GLY A 22 -10.29 -0.71 5.36
N THR A 23 -9.23 -0.10 4.84
CA THR A 23 -9.23 1.28 4.36
C THR A 23 -8.38 1.42 3.11
N VAL A 24 -8.75 2.37 2.25
CA VAL A 24 -7.90 2.79 1.13
C VAL A 24 -6.75 3.63 1.69
N GLY A 25 -5.52 3.34 1.24
CA GLY A 25 -4.34 4.11 1.61
C GLY A 25 -4.31 5.49 0.96
N HIS A 26 -3.70 6.44 1.64
CA HIS A 26 -3.49 7.80 1.21
C HIS A 26 -2.03 8.03 0.80
N ALA A 27 -1.80 8.98 -0.10
CA ALA A 27 -0.46 9.36 -0.54
C ALA A 27 0.48 9.75 0.63
N ALA A 28 -0.08 10.25 1.73
CA ALA A 28 0.67 10.61 2.93
C ALA A 28 1.35 9.40 3.60
N GLU A 29 0.73 8.21 3.56
CA GLU A 29 1.29 7.00 4.16
C GLU A 29 2.53 6.53 3.40
N VAL A 30 2.48 6.57 2.06
CA VAL A 30 3.64 6.31 1.20
C VAL A 30 4.72 7.36 1.41
N ALA A 31 4.35 8.65 1.46
CA ALA A 31 5.29 9.74 1.70
C ALA A 31 6.02 9.60 3.05
N ALA A 32 5.32 9.16 4.10
CA ALA A 32 5.92 8.90 5.40
C ALA A 32 6.93 7.73 5.34
N ALA A 33 6.60 6.64 4.65
CA ALA A 33 7.52 5.52 4.47
C ALA A 33 8.78 5.94 3.68
N VAL A 34 8.61 6.74 2.63
CA VAL A 34 9.73 7.31 1.86
C VAL A 34 10.59 8.23 2.74
N ALA A 35 9.96 9.10 3.53
CA ALA A 35 10.68 10.00 4.43
C ALA A 35 11.50 9.22 5.47
N PHE A 36 10.97 8.12 6.02
CA PHE A 36 11.71 7.21 6.89
C PHE A 36 12.92 6.59 6.16
N LEU A 37 12.72 6.01 4.97
CA LEU A 37 13.82 5.40 4.21
C LEU A 37 14.90 6.40 3.79
N ALA A 38 14.55 7.68 3.64
CA ALA A 38 15.49 8.76 3.34
C ALA A 38 16.19 9.34 4.58
N SER A 39 15.80 8.93 5.78
CA SER A 39 16.36 9.42 7.04
C SER A 39 17.56 8.60 7.52
N ASP A 40 18.31 9.14 8.48
CA ASP A 40 19.45 8.45 9.11
C ASP A 40 19.04 7.17 9.87
N ASP A 41 17.78 7.09 10.30
CA ASP A 41 17.24 5.92 11.01
C ASP A 41 17.22 4.66 10.11
N ALA A 42 17.23 4.84 8.79
CA ALA A 42 17.27 3.76 7.81
C ALA A 42 18.69 3.48 7.26
N SER A 43 19.74 3.99 7.91
CA SER A 43 21.13 3.99 7.40
C SER A 43 21.72 2.62 7.00
N TYR A 44 21.14 1.51 7.46
CA TYR A 44 21.57 0.15 7.10
C TYR A 44 20.52 -0.66 6.32
N ILE A 45 19.42 -0.03 5.91
CA ILE A 45 18.38 -0.64 5.10
C ILE A 45 18.69 -0.37 3.64
N THR A 46 19.06 -1.41 2.90
CA THR A 46 19.37 -1.31 1.47
C THR A 46 18.96 -2.58 0.72
N GLY A 47 18.64 -2.44 -0.56
CA GLY A 47 18.23 -3.53 -1.44
C GLY A 47 16.90 -4.20 -1.06
N GLN A 48 16.05 -3.51 -0.29
CA GLN A 48 14.75 -4.03 0.15
C GLN A 48 13.61 -3.36 -0.62
N ASP A 49 12.59 -4.14 -0.94
CA ASP A 49 11.29 -3.64 -1.38
C ASP A 49 10.38 -3.47 -0.16
N LEU A 50 10.05 -2.22 0.19
CA LEU A 50 9.11 -1.92 1.26
C LEU A 50 7.69 -1.75 0.69
N VAL A 51 6.85 -2.78 0.88
CA VAL A 51 5.46 -2.75 0.44
C VAL A 51 4.60 -1.92 1.40
N VAL A 52 3.90 -0.91 0.88
CA VAL A 52 3.01 -0.01 1.63
C VAL A 52 1.62 -0.06 1.00
N ASP A 53 0.84 -1.08 1.32
CA ASP A 53 -0.40 -1.40 0.60
C ASP A 53 -1.57 -1.84 1.51
N GLY A 54 -1.45 -1.64 2.83
CA GLY A 54 -2.47 -2.06 3.79
C GLY A 54 -2.67 -3.59 3.86
N GLY A 55 -1.70 -4.38 3.39
CA GLY A 55 -1.68 -5.84 3.47
C GLY A 55 -2.14 -6.57 2.21
N LEU A 56 -2.40 -5.88 1.10
CA LEU A 56 -2.94 -6.47 -0.13
C LEU A 56 -2.09 -7.63 -0.66
N VAL A 57 -0.77 -7.44 -0.79
CA VAL A 57 0.15 -8.46 -1.31
C VAL A 57 0.27 -9.67 -0.36
N GLY A 58 0.25 -9.45 0.96
CA GLY A 58 0.36 -10.53 1.96
C GLY A 58 -0.92 -11.36 2.12
N SER A 59 -2.05 -10.90 1.57
CA SER A 59 -3.34 -11.58 1.69
C SER A 59 -3.58 -12.67 0.64
N VAL A 60 -2.76 -12.70 -0.42
CA VAL A 60 -2.86 -13.75 -1.46
C VAL A 60 -2.21 -15.02 -0.91
N PRO A 61 -2.93 -16.15 -0.78
CA PRO A 61 -2.33 -17.40 -0.38
C PRO A 61 -1.23 -17.74 -1.39
N SER A 62 0.02 -17.84 -0.95
CA SER A 62 1.10 -18.35 -1.78
C SER A 62 0.73 -19.79 -2.14
N ARG A 63 0.23 -20.03 -3.35
CA ARG A 63 0.13 -21.38 -3.89
C ARG A 63 1.55 -21.91 -3.97
N GLN A 64 1.91 -22.74 -2.99
CA GLN A 64 3.10 -23.55 -3.09
C GLN A 64 2.86 -24.49 -4.26
N PHE A 65 3.65 -24.34 -5.30
CA PHE A 65 3.73 -25.36 -6.34
C PHE A 65 4.52 -26.51 -5.74
N GLU A 66 3.85 -27.66 -5.54
CA GLU A 66 4.49 -28.95 -5.33
C GLU A 66 5.27 -29.40 -6.57
#